data_AF-A0A7W0CY24-F1
#
_entry.id   AF-A0A7W0CY24-F1
#
_cell.length_a   1.000
_cell.length_b   1.000
_cell.length_c   1.000
_cell.angle_alpha   90.00
_cell.angle_beta   90.00
_cell.angle_gamma   90.00
#
_symmetry.space_group_name_H-M   'P 1'
#
loop_
_entity.id
_entity.type
_entity.pdbx_description
1 polymer ?
#
loop_
_entity_poly.entity_id
_entity_poly.type
_entity_poly.pdbx_seq_one_letter_code
_entity_poly.pdbx_strand_id
1 'polypeptide(L)'
;MTGRLLALILLLAGASPAVAKRSACPDPRARQIAVLVADASGDVALIVARIKERLSTEDVACWAARGDKPMLLELAKRLESGDGIARDVERAEDLYVSAAATKFGTIYIYTPGVGKSPGRTIPMRMGPDVPGLPEAAYRRALMHIEGRAAKPSPRKGYSILRKLAKNGYAPAAAYLERLPKT
;
A
#
# COMPACT_ATOMS: atom_id res chain seq x y z
N MET A 1 -5.89 74.06 20.80
CA MET A 1 -5.80 73.33 22.08
C MET A 1 -6.64 72.06 21.94
N THR A 2 -6.19 70.98 22.58
CA THR A 2 -6.55 69.54 22.43
C THR A 2 -5.74 68.83 21.34
N GLY A 3 -4.92 67.79 21.56
CA GLY A 3 -4.49 67.12 22.78
C GLY A 3 -4.67 65.60 22.69
N ARG A 4 -3.55 64.86 22.48
CA ARG A 4 -3.33 63.41 22.71
C ARG A 4 -4.05 62.46 21.71
N LEU A 5 -3.54 61.31 21.29
CA LEU A 5 -2.63 60.33 21.90
C LEU A 5 -1.74 59.63 20.86
N LEU A 6 -0.51 59.29 21.28
CA LEU A 6 0.33 58.24 20.71
C LEU A 6 -0.39 56.86 20.76
N ALA A 7 -0.22 56.05 19.73
CA ALA A 7 -0.13 54.58 19.87
C ALA A 7 0.76 54.02 18.76
N LEU A 8 2.04 53.87 19.10
CA LEU A 8 3.06 53.12 18.37
C LEU A 8 2.72 51.63 18.48
N ILE A 9 2.22 51.00 17.42
CA ILE A 9 2.04 49.54 17.38
C ILE A 9 3.25 48.92 16.69
N LEU A 10 4.13 48.38 17.52
CA LEU A 10 5.25 47.52 17.16
C LEU A 10 4.69 46.18 16.63
N LEU A 11 4.68 45.98 15.32
CA LEU A 11 4.41 44.66 14.73
C LEU A 11 5.69 43.83 14.79
N LEU A 12 5.83 43.08 15.88
CA LEU A 12 6.83 42.01 16.01
C LEU A 12 6.56 40.96 14.95
N ALA A 13 7.51 40.81 14.02
CA ALA A 13 7.58 39.72 13.07
C ALA A 13 7.76 38.39 13.81
N GLY A 14 6.65 37.71 14.10
CA GLY A 14 6.64 36.32 14.50
C GLY A 14 6.93 35.42 13.31
N ALA A 15 8.19 35.30 12.91
CA ALA A 15 8.65 34.20 12.07
C ALA A 15 8.60 32.90 12.90
N SER A 16 7.42 32.30 12.99
CA SER A 16 7.30 30.91 13.43
C SER A 16 8.13 30.03 12.47
N PRO A 17 9.08 29.22 12.95
CA PRO A 17 9.73 28.26 12.09
C PRO A 17 8.63 27.30 11.63
N ALA A 18 8.36 27.31 10.33
CA ALA A 18 7.50 26.33 9.70
C ALA A 18 8.13 24.95 9.95
N VAL A 19 7.62 24.25 10.97
CA VAL A 19 7.84 22.82 11.13
C VAL A 19 7.28 22.21 9.85
N ALA A 20 8.16 21.86 8.92
CA ALA A 20 7.80 21.20 7.68
C ALA A 20 6.97 19.96 8.05
N LYS A 21 5.66 20.01 7.78
CA LYS A 21 4.76 18.87 7.91
C LYS A 21 5.40 17.73 7.12
N ARG A 22 5.90 16.70 7.82
CA ARG A 22 6.26 15.42 7.20
C ARG A 22 5.05 15.02 6.35
N SER A 23 5.22 15.06 5.03
CA SER A 23 4.16 14.85 4.05
C SER A 23 3.55 13.47 4.30
N ALA A 24 2.41 13.44 4.98
CA ALA A 24 1.59 12.25 5.04
C ALA A 24 1.17 11.94 3.60
N CYS A 25 1.35 10.69 3.16
CA CYS A 25 0.82 10.26 1.87
C CYS A 25 -0.66 10.65 1.82
N PRO A 26 -1.15 11.21 0.70
CA PRO A 26 -2.53 11.66 0.64
C PRO A 26 -3.46 10.47 0.90
N ASP A 27 -4.44 10.69 1.77
CA ASP A 27 -5.49 9.72 2.03
C ASP A 27 -6.16 9.35 0.70
N PRO A 28 -6.36 8.05 0.36
CA PRO A 28 -7.19 7.65 -0.78
C PRO A 28 -8.54 8.36 -0.74
N ARG A 29 -8.63 9.48 -1.47
CA ARG A 29 -9.79 10.36 -1.43
C ARG A 29 -10.99 9.60 -1.96
N ALA A 30 -11.91 9.30 -1.06
CA ALA A 30 -13.25 8.91 -1.45
C ALA A 30 -14.02 10.20 -1.75
N ARG A 31 -14.34 10.43 -3.02
CA ARG A 31 -15.18 11.57 -3.41
C ARG A 31 -16.63 11.20 -3.13
N GLN A 32 -17.30 12.05 -2.36
CA GLN A 32 -18.74 11.95 -2.18
C GLN A 32 -19.42 12.78 -3.25
N ILE A 33 -20.35 12.17 -3.97
CA ILE A 33 -21.18 12.84 -4.97
C ILE A 33 -22.62 12.73 -4.50
N ALA A 34 -23.34 13.85 -4.57
CA ALA A 34 -24.76 13.93 -4.29
C ALA A 34 -25.46 14.39 -5.58
N VAL A 35 -26.45 13.64 -6.02
CA VAL A 35 -27.22 13.93 -7.24
C VAL A 35 -28.70 13.90 -6.88
N LEU A 36 -29.44 14.93 -7.30
CA LEU A 36 -30.90 14.92 -7.28
C LEU A 36 -31.38 14.30 -8.58
N VAL A 37 -32.16 13.23 -8.48
CA VAL A 37 -32.78 12.56 -9.62
C VAL A 37 -34.28 12.72 -9.49
N ALA A 38 -34.91 13.35 -10.49
CA ALA A 38 -36.36 13.41 -10.61
C ALA A 38 -36.84 12.27 -11.51
N ASP A 39 -37.93 11.61 -11.13
CA ASP A 39 -38.59 10.62 -11.98
C ASP A 39 -39.63 11.26 -12.92
N ALA A 40 -40.29 10.43 -13.72
CA ALA A 40 -41.33 10.89 -14.66
C ALA A 40 -42.60 11.44 -13.98
N SER A 41 -42.78 11.15 -12.69
CA SER A 41 -43.90 11.61 -11.87
C SER A 41 -43.61 12.94 -11.17
N GLY A 42 -42.35 13.40 -11.22
CA GLY A 42 -41.88 14.61 -10.54
C GLY A 42 -41.35 14.37 -9.12
N ASP A 43 -41.24 13.12 -8.68
CA ASP A 43 -40.68 12.77 -7.38
C ASP A 43 -39.16 12.91 -7.43
N VAL A 44 -38.58 13.64 -6.47
CA VAL A 44 -37.15 13.92 -6.40
C VAL A 44 -36.48 13.05 -5.34
N ALA A 45 -35.53 12.23 -5.75
CA ALA A 45 -34.67 11.45 -4.87
C ALA A 45 -33.27 12.06 -4.76
N LEU A 46 -32.73 12.13 -3.55
CA LEU A 46 -31.31 12.43 -3.32
C LEU A 46 -30.50 11.13 -3.32
N ILE A 47 -29.65 10.95 -4.33
CA ILE A 47 -28.70 9.85 -4.41
C ILE A 47 -27.34 10.33 -3.93
N VAL A 48 -26.84 9.75 -2.83
CA VAL A 48 -25.49 10.01 -2.32
C VAL A 48 -24.61 8.80 -2.61
N ALA A 49 -23.59 9.00 -3.43
CA ALA A 49 -22.61 7.97 -3.78
C ALA A 49 -21.24 8.33 -3.22
N ARG A 50 -20.51 7.34 -2.72
CA ARG A 50 -19.10 7.48 -2.34
C ARG A 50 -18.25 6.73 -3.36
N ILE A 51 -17.56 7.48 -4.20
CA ILE A 51 -16.75 6.94 -5.29
C ILE A 51 -15.30 6.91 -4.82
N LYS A 52 -14.67 5.73 -4.89
CA LYS A 52 -13.22 5.62 -4.73
C LYS A 52 -12.58 6.01 -6.05
N GLU A 53 -11.94 7.19 -6.09
CA GLU A 53 -11.14 7.55 -7.26
C GLU A 53 -9.92 6.64 -7.35
N ARG A 54 -9.51 6.32 -8.59
CA ARG A 54 -8.27 5.58 -8.82
C ARG A 54 -7.11 6.44 -8.31
N LEU A 55 -6.37 5.93 -7.33
CA LEU A 55 -5.16 6.58 -6.83
C LEU A 55 -4.17 6.83 -7.96
N SER A 56 -3.55 8.01 -7.98
CA SER A 56 -2.43 8.30 -8.88
C SER A 56 -1.26 7.35 -8.59
N THR A 57 -0.37 7.16 -9.55
CA THR A 57 0.77 6.25 -9.33
C THR A 57 1.74 6.77 -8.27
N GLU A 58 1.82 8.09 -8.13
CA GLU A 58 2.58 8.76 -7.08
C GLU A 58 2.02 8.43 -5.69
N ASP A 59 0.70 8.49 -5.53
CA ASP A 59 0.05 8.17 -4.25
C ASP A 59 0.21 6.69 -3.91
N VAL A 60 -0.01 5.81 -4.89
CA VAL A 60 0.23 4.37 -4.73
C VAL A 60 1.68 4.11 -4.31
N ALA A 61 2.65 4.75 -4.99
CA ALA A 61 4.06 4.60 -4.66
C ALA A 61 4.39 5.12 -3.25
N CYS A 62 3.79 6.22 -2.82
CA CYS A 62 3.96 6.78 -1.48
C CYS A 62 3.53 5.78 -0.40
N TRP A 63 2.33 5.20 -0.53
CA TRP A 63 1.83 4.21 0.42
C TRP A 63 2.59 2.88 0.34
N ALA A 64 2.94 2.42 -0.87
CA ALA A 64 3.74 1.22 -1.08
C ALA A 64 5.12 1.34 -0.39
N ALA A 65 5.77 2.50 -0.48
CA ALA A 65 7.05 2.77 0.19
C ALA A 65 6.96 2.69 1.72
N ARG A 66 5.76 2.81 2.29
CA ARG A 66 5.50 2.65 3.73
C ARG A 66 5.16 1.20 4.13
N GLY A 67 5.17 0.29 3.16
CA GLY A 67 4.88 -1.13 3.34
C GLY A 67 3.39 -1.46 3.37
N ASP A 68 2.51 -0.56 2.88
CA ASP A 68 1.11 -0.89 2.71
C ASP A 68 0.97 -2.00 1.65
N LYS A 69 0.49 -3.17 2.07
CA LYS A 69 0.46 -4.38 1.23
C LYS A 69 -0.45 -4.24 0.02
N PRO A 70 -1.70 -3.73 0.14
CA PRO A 70 -2.52 -3.41 -1.01
C PRO A 70 -1.83 -2.50 -2.02
N MET A 71 -1.10 -1.47 -1.56
CA MET A 71 -0.40 -0.54 -2.44
C MET A 71 0.87 -1.14 -3.05
N LEU A 72 1.58 -2.01 -2.34
CA LEU A 72 2.66 -2.83 -2.92
C LEU A 72 2.13 -3.69 -4.08
N LEU A 73 0.99 -4.37 -3.88
CA LEU A 73 0.32 -5.18 -4.90
C LEU A 73 -0.11 -4.33 -6.11
N GLU A 74 -0.72 -3.17 -5.86
CA GLU A 74 -1.20 -2.28 -6.91
C GLU A 74 -0.03 -1.69 -7.72
N LEU A 75 1.03 -1.24 -7.05
CA LEU A 75 2.24 -0.76 -7.72
C LEU A 75 2.88 -1.86 -8.57
N ALA A 76 2.96 -3.08 -8.04
CA ALA A 76 3.48 -4.22 -8.78
C ALA A 76 2.69 -4.48 -10.07
N LYS A 77 1.35 -4.43 -10.01
CA LYS A 77 0.49 -4.58 -11.20
C LYS A 77 0.75 -3.48 -12.24
N ARG A 78 0.94 -2.23 -11.82
CA ARG A 78 1.24 -1.11 -12.72
C ARG A 78 2.61 -1.27 -13.38
N LEU A 79 3.63 -1.69 -12.63
CA LEU A 79 4.96 -1.98 -13.17
C LEU A 79 4.96 -3.21 -14.09
N GLU A 80 4.17 -4.24 -13.79
CA GLU A 80 4.02 -5.44 -14.61
C GLU A 80 3.40 -5.13 -15.98
N SER A 81 2.38 -4.27 -15.99
CA SER A 81 1.58 -3.91 -17.19
C SER A 81 2.07 -2.66 -17.93
N GLY A 82 2.81 -1.77 -17.26
CA GLY A 82 3.13 -0.44 -17.77
C GLY A 82 1.97 0.58 -17.64
N ASP A 83 1.02 0.35 -16.74
CA ASP A 83 -0.16 1.21 -16.57
C ASP A 83 0.19 2.51 -15.81
N GLY A 84 0.34 3.60 -16.58
CA GLY A 84 0.65 4.94 -16.06
C GLY A 84 2.09 5.13 -15.62
N ILE A 85 2.96 4.13 -15.80
CA ILE A 85 4.41 4.15 -15.52
C ILE A 85 5.16 3.22 -16.47
N ALA A 86 6.47 3.43 -16.62
CA ALA A 86 7.31 2.52 -17.39
C ALA A 86 7.24 1.09 -16.84
N ARG A 87 7.10 0.11 -17.74
CA ARG A 87 7.05 -1.30 -17.40
C ARG A 87 8.40 -1.76 -16.83
N ASP A 88 8.36 -2.43 -15.68
CA ASP A 88 9.53 -2.98 -14.98
C ASP A 88 9.12 -4.27 -14.25
N VAL A 89 9.34 -5.40 -14.91
CA VAL A 89 8.91 -6.71 -14.42
C VAL A 89 9.77 -7.25 -13.28
N GLU A 90 11.02 -6.80 -13.16
CA GLU A 90 11.91 -7.20 -12.06
C GLU A 90 11.44 -6.54 -10.76
N ARG A 91 11.23 -5.22 -10.80
CA ARG A 91 10.69 -4.48 -9.66
C ARG A 91 9.27 -4.92 -9.30
N ALA A 92 8.44 -5.28 -10.30
CA ALA A 92 7.13 -5.87 -10.04
C ALA A 92 7.23 -7.19 -9.26
N GLU A 93 8.17 -8.08 -9.62
CA GLU A 93 8.39 -9.34 -8.89
C GLU A 93 8.77 -9.08 -7.42
N ASP A 94 9.68 -8.15 -7.17
CA ASP A 94 10.12 -7.81 -5.80
C ASP A 94 8.99 -7.26 -4.94
N LEU A 95 8.14 -6.42 -5.51
CA LEU A 95 6.96 -5.88 -4.83
C LEU A 95 5.92 -6.98 -4.56
N TYR A 96 5.71 -7.93 -5.49
CA TYR A 96 4.86 -9.09 -5.21
C TYR A 96 5.41 -9.96 -4.08
N VAL A 97 6.73 -10.15 -3.99
CA VAL A 97 7.35 -10.87 -2.87
C VAL A 97 7.06 -10.15 -1.55
N SER A 98 7.23 -8.83 -1.51
CA SER A 98 6.99 -8.02 -0.31
C SER A 98 5.51 -7.99 0.11
N ALA A 99 4.59 -7.87 -0.85
CA ALA A 99 3.16 -7.93 -0.60
C ALA A 99 2.71 -9.31 -0.07
N ALA A 100 3.26 -10.39 -0.62
CA ALA A 100 2.94 -11.78 -0.27
C ALA A 100 3.53 -12.27 1.06
N ALA A 101 4.61 -11.66 1.55
CA ALA A 101 5.28 -12.12 2.78
C ALA A 101 4.51 -11.68 4.04
N THR A 102 4.26 -12.58 5.00
CA THR A 102 3.72 -12.15 6.31
C THR A 102 4.75 -11.30 7.04
N LYS A 103 4.33 -10.15 7.54
CA LYS A 103 5.15 -9.33 8.44
C LYS A 103 4.78 -9.69 9.87
N PHE A 104 5.71 -10.30 10.59
CA PHE A 104 5.52 -10.56 12.01
C PHE A 104 5.68 -9.28 12.81
N GLY A 105 4.84 -9.09 13.82
CA GLY A 105 4.87 -7.97 14.75
C GLY A 105 6.04 -8.08 15.73
N THR A 106 7.27 -8.13 15.22
CA THR A 106 8.47 -8.16 16.05
C THR A 106 8.86 -6.73 16.40
N ILE A 107 8.83 -6.41 17.69
CA ILE A 107 9.47 -5.21 18.22
C ILE A 107 10.87 -5.58 18.69
N TYR A 108 11.79 -4.62 18.64
CA TYR A 108 13.16 -4.80 19.09
C TYR A 108 13.39 -3.91 20.29
N ILE A 109 13.63 -4.52 21.45
CA ILE A 109 13.95 -3.79 22.67
C ILE A 109 15.46 -3.75 22.82
N TYR A 110 16.02 -2.55 22.80
CA TYR A 110 17.42 -2.34 23.15
C TYR A 110 17.57 -2.28 24.66
N THR A 111 18.47 -3.09 25.22
CA THR A 111 18.92 -2.98 26.60
C THR A 111 20.38 -2.51 26.61
N PRO A 112 20.66 -1.34 27.20
CA PRO A 112 22.02 -0.82 27.25
C PRO A 112 22.91 -1.73 28.10
N GLY A 113 24.19 -1.76 27.75
CA GLY A 113 25.21 -2.44 28.53
C GLY A 113 25.44 -1.75 29.88
N VAL A 114 25.72 -2.53 30.92
CA VAL A 114 26.09 -2.00 32.25
C VAL A 114 27.53 -2.40 32.57
N GLY A 115 28.34 -1.42 32.96
CA GLY A 115 29.78 -1.61 33.22
C GLY A 115 30.53 -1.98 31.94
N LYS A 116 31.27 -3.10 31.97
CA LYS A 116 32.01 -3.64 30.81
C LYS A 116 31.18 -4.57 29.92
N SER A 117 29.90 -4.77 30.23
CA SER A 117 29.03 -5.65 29.42
C SER A 117 28.47 -4.89 28.21
N PRO A 118 28.47 -5.45 26.99
CA PRO A 118 27.87 -4.81 25.84
C PRO A 118 26.33 -4.77 25.94
N GLY A 119 25.73 -3.75 25.32
CA GLY A 119 24.28 -3.69 25.13
C GLY A 119 23.80 -4.79 24.18
N ARG A 120 22.51 -5.11 24.24
CA ARG A 120 21.88 -6.12 23.37
C ARG A 120 20.53 -5.65 22.86
N THR A 121 20.10 -6.23 21.76
CA THR A 121 18.76 -6.02 21.21
C THR A 121 18.00 -7.33 21.25
N ILE A 122 16.82 -7.31 21.85
CA ILE A 122 15.98 -8.48 22.05
C ILE A 122 14.75 -8.37 21.15
N PRO A 123 14.56 -9.28 20.17
CA PRO A 123 13.34 -9.34 19.40
C PRO A 123 12.20 -9.92 20.26
N MET A 124 11.06 -9.23 20.29
CA MET A 124 9.85 -9.68 20.99
C MET A 124 8.66 -9.66 20.03
N ARG A 125 7.92 -10.77 19.96
CA ARG A 125 6.71 -10.89 19.13
C ARG A 125 5.48 -10.37 19.89
N MET A 126 5.41 -9.05 20.04
CA MET A 126 4.34 -8.36 20.78
C MET A 126 3.52 -7.38 19.92
N GLY A 127 3.96 -7.09 18.69
CA GLY A 127 3.21 -6.29 17.74
C GLY A 127 2.18 -7.10 16.95
N PRO A 128 1.30 -6.42 16.19
CA PRO A 128 0.35 -7.09 15.32
C PRO A 128 1.07 -7.73 14.13
N ASP A 129 0.72 -8.98 13.84
CA ASP A 129 1.11 -9.65 12.60
C ASP A 129 0.26 -9.10 11.45
N VAL A 130 0.90 -8.80 10.32
CA VAL A 130 0.21 -8.39 9.10
C VAL A 130 0.32 -9.53 8.08
N PRO A 131 -0.78 -10.24 7.77
CA PRO A 131 -0.75 -11.34 6.83
C PRO A 131 -0.33 -10.86 5.44
N GLY A 132 0.42 -11.70 4.73
CA GLY A 132 0.72 -11.48 3.32
C GLY A 132 -0.52 -11.61 2.44
N LEU A 133 -0.50 -10.96 1.27
CA LEU A 133 -1.60 -11.04 0.30
C LEU A 133 -1.44 -12.29 -0.59
N PRO A 134 -2.37 -13.26 -0.55
CA PRO A 134 -2.32 -14.44 -1.42
C PRO A 134 -2.38 -14.09 -2.91
N GLU A 135 -3.09 -13.01 -3.26
CA GLU A 135 -3.16 -12.52 -4.65
C GLU A 135 -1.78 -12.13 -5.20
N ALA A 136 -0.93 -11.51 -4.38
CA ALA A 136 0.41 -11.11 -4.81
C ALA A 136 1.27 -12.34 -5.14
N ALA A 137 1.21 -13.38 -4.30
CA ALA A 137 1.89 -14.64 -4.56
C ALA A 137 1.33 -15.33 -5.82
N TYR A 138 0.02 -15.27 -6.03
CA TYR A 138 -0.64 -15.85 -7.21
C TYR A 138 -0.20 -15.16 -8.51
N ARG A 139 -0.23 -13.82 -8.57
CA ARG A 139 0.23 -13.06 -9.75
C ARG A 139 1.69 -13.35 -10.07
N ARG A 140 2.55 -13.35 -9.06
CA ARG A 140 3.95 -13.74 -9.23
C ARG A 140 4.11 -15.17 -9.77
N ALA A 141 3.28 -16.10 -9.30
CA ALA A 141 3.31 -17.47 -9.80
C ALA A 141 2.97 -17.51 -11.30
N LEU A 142 1.93 -16.78 -11.72
CA LEU A 142 1.54 -16.67 -13.12
C LEU A 142 2.64 -16.03 -13.97
N MET A 143 3.29 -14.96 -13.51
CA MET A 143 4.42 -14.36 -14.24
C MET A 143 5.53 -15.38 -14.55
N HIS A 144 5.80 -16.29 -13.62
CA HIS A 144 6.80 -17.34 -13.83
C HIS A 144 6.33 -18.47 -14.77
N ILE A 145 5.04 -18.81 -14.74
CA ILE A 145 4.46 -19.85 -15.61
C ILE A 145 4.31 -19.35 -17.04
N GLU A 146 3.85 -18.11 -17.21
CA GLU A 146 3.54 -17.47 -18.49
C GLU A 146 4.78 -16.86 -19.17
N GLY A 147 5.97 -16.96 -18.57
CA GLY A 147 7.20 -16.44 -19.18
C GLY A 147 7.38 -14.92 -19.08
N ARG A 148 6.58 -14.22 -18.27
CA ARG A 148 6.57 -12.75 -18.18
C ARG A 148 7.50 -12.19 -17.09
N ALA A 149 8.00 -13.02 -16.19
CA ALA A 149 8.99 -12.64 -15.19
C ALA A 149 10.36 -12.33 -15.84
N ALA A 150 11.20 -11.54 -15.17
CA ALA A 150 12.57 -11.26 -15.65
C ALA A 150 13.40 -12.54 -15.82
N LYS A 151 13.20 -13.51 -14.91
CA LYS A 151 13.79 -14.86 -14.97
C LYS A 151 12.69 -15.90 -14.81
N PRO A 152 12.03 -16.32 -15.90
CA PRO A 152 10.93 -17.26 -15.85
C PRO A 152 11.32 -18.62 -15.26
N SER A 153 10.39 -19.23 -14.53
CA SER A 153 10.58 -20.57 -13.98
C SER A 153 9.22 -21.20 -13.70
N PRO A 154 8.63 -21.90 -14.68
CA PRO A 154 7.31 -22.52 -14.51
C PRO A 154 7.26 -23.43 -13.28
N ARG A 155 8.34 -24.20 -13.01
CA ARG A 155 8.49 -25.01 -11.80
C ARG A 155 8.29 -24.20 -10.52
N LYS A 156 8.91 -23.01 -10.42
CA LYS A 156 8.76 -22.10 -9.27
C LYS A 156 7.32 -21.59 -9.17
N GLY A 157 6.72 -21.18 -10.29
CA GLY A 157 5.34 -20.72 -10.33
C GLY A 157 4.34 -21.79 -9.85
N TYR A 158 4.41 -23.00 -10.40
CA TYR A 158 3.56 -24.12 -9.95
C TYR A 158 3.79 -24.47 -8.47
N SER A 159 5.03 -24.37 -7.98
CA SER A 159 5.29 -24.57 -6.55
C SER A 159 4.60 -23.53 -5.67
N ILE A 160 4.49 -22.27 -6.12
CA ILE A 160 3.78 -21.22 -5.39
C ILE A 160 2.27 -21.51 -5.42
N LEU A 161 1.71 -21.86 -6.59
CA LEU A 161 0.29 -22.20 -6.71
C LEU A 161 -0.12 -23.37 -5.82
N ARG A 162 0.68 -24.43 -5.76
CA ARG A 162 0.41 -25.57 -4.86
C ARG A 162 0.39 -25.17 -3.39
N LYS A 163 1.31 -24.30 -2.96
CA LYS A 163 1.31 -23.78 -1.58
C LYS A 163 0.07 -22.94 -1.30
N LEU A 164 -0.33 -22.08 -2.23
CA LEU A 164 -1.53 -21.26 -2.12
C LEU A 164 -2.81 -22.10 -2.05
N ALA A 165 -2.95 -23.09 -2.93
CA ALA A 165 -4.08 -24.01 -2.93
C ALA A 165 -4.16 -24.81 -1.63
N LYS A 166 -3.02 -25.33 -1.13
CA LYS A 166 -2.94 -26.02 0.17
C LYS A 166 -3.38 -25.12 1.34
N ASN A 167 -3.11 -23.82 1.24
CA ASN A 167 -3.52 -22.82 2.23
C ASN A 167 -4.94 -22.26 1.99
N GLY A 168 -5.73 -22.85 1.07
CA GLY A 168 -7.12 -22.49 0.84
C GLY A 168 -7.36 -21.32 -0.13
N TYR A 169 -6.35 -20.86 -0.88
CA TYR A 169 -6.56 -19.79 -1.86
C TYR A 169 -7.22 -20.34 -3.14
N ALA A 170 -8.53 -20.17 -3.24
CA ALA A 170 -9.37 -20.74 -4.30
C ALA A 170 -8.89 -20.47 -5.74
N PRO A 171 -8.42 -19.25 -6.11
CA PRO A 171 -7.92 -19.02 -7.47
C PRO A 171 -6.72 -19.90 -7.86
N ALA A 172 -5.87 -20.26 -6.89
CA ALA A 172 -4.76 -21.18 -7.14
C ALA A 172 -5.24 -22.63 -7.32
N ALA A 173 -6.21 -23.08 -6.52
CA ALA A 173 -6.79 -24.41 -6.66
C ALA A 173 -7.48 -24.58 -8.02
N ALA A 174 -8.33 -23.62 -8.40
CA ALA A 174 -9.03 -23.61 -9.69
C ALA A 174 -8.05 -23.59 -10.88
N TYR A 175 -6.95 -22.84 -10.78
CA TYR A 175 -5.92 -22.84 -11.83
C TYR A 175 -5.30 -24.23 -12.01
N LEU A 176 -4.99 -24.92 -10.90
CA LEU A 176 -4.38 -26.25 -10.93
C LEU A 176 -5.34 -27.33 -11.45
N GLU A 177 -6.64 -27.25 -11.13
CA GLU A 177 -7.66 -28.17 -11.64
C GLU A 177 -7.85 -28.07 -13.15
N ARG A 178 -7.66 -26.88 -13.74
CA ARG A 178 -7.76 -26.67 -15.20
C ARG A 178 -6.56 -27.23 -15.97
N LEU A 179 -5.51 -27.69 -15.29
CA LEU A 179 -4.34 -28.24 -15.99
C LEU A 179 -4.69 -29.56 -16.66
N PRO A 180 -4.27 -29.77 -17.92
CA PRO A 180 -4.40 -31.07 -18.55
C PRO A 180 -3.65 -32.10 -17.70
N LYS A 181 -4.32 -33.21 -17.40
CA LYS A 181 -3.68 -34.37 -16.77
C LYS A 181 -2.78 -35.02 -17.82
N THR A 182 -1.48 -34.72 -17.75
CA THR A 182 -0.44 -35.36 -18.55
C THR A 182 -0.09 -36.73 -17.99
#